data_AF-A0A965RJL4-F1
#
_entry.id   AF-A0A965RJL4-F1
#
_cell.length_a   1.000
_cell.length_b   1.000
_cell.length_c   1.000
_cell.angle_alpha   90.00
_cell.angle_beta   90.00
_cell.angle_gamma   90.00
#
_symmetry.space_group_name_H-M   'P 1'
#
loop_
_entity.id
_entity.type
_entity.pdbx_description
1 polymer ?
#
loop_
_entity_poly.entity_id
_entity_poly.type
_entity_poly.pdbx_seq_one_letter_code
_entity_poly.pdbx_strand_id
1 'polypeptide(L)' 'MELQVEGLLFKQISKPKNYIGNKIVNVYDDKYRINLYCEFEEDQLIKKRICGSYFARLVNKSKLDIIHSSNKV' A
#
# COMPACT_ATOMS: atom_id res chain seq x y z
N MET A 1 10.51 4.46 10.00
CA MET A 1 10.84 3.50 8.93
C MET A 1 9.64 3.29 8.00
N GLU A 2 8.41 3.17 8.52
CA GLU A 2 7.18 3.02 7.71
C GLU A 2 6.93 4.17 6.72
N LEU A 3 7.11 5.44 7.13
CA LEU A 3 7.00 6.61 6.25
C LEU A 3 7.90 6.54 5.00
N GLN A 4 9.05 5.87 5.11
CA GLN A 4 9.98 5.70 4.00
C GLN A 4 9.48 4.64 3.00
N VAL A 5 8.91 3.55 3.49
CA VAL A 5 8.33 2.48 2.67
C VAL A 5 7.10 2.99 1.91
N GLU A 6 6.24 3.77 2.55
CA GLU A 6 5.11 4.45 1.91
C GLU A 6 5.57 5.31 0.73
N GLY A 7 6.51 6.22 0.98
CA GLY A 7 7.02 7.13 -0.05
C GLY A 7 7.67 6.40 -1.22
N LEU A 8 8.39 5.30 -0.95
CA LEU A 8 8.99 4.47 -2.01
C LEU A 8 7.94 3.68 -2.81
N LEU A 9 6.83 3.27 -2.20
CA LEU A 9 5.73 2.63 -2.90
C LEU A 9 5.05 3.63 -3.86
N PHE A 10 4.69 4.82 -3.39
CA PHE A 10 3.99 5.82 -4.21
C PHE A 10 4.87 6.49 -5.28
N LYS A 11 6.19 6.23 -5.29
CA LYS A 11 7.05 6.54 -6.44
C LYS A 11 6.89 5.55 -7.60
N GLN A 12 6.37 4.36 -7.33
CA GLN A 12 6.24 3.27 -8.31
C GLN A 12 4.80 3.02 -8.74
N ILE A 13 3.82 3.39 -7.90
CA ILE A 13 2.41 3.23 -8.19
C ILE A 13 1.70 4.58 -8.12
N SER A 14 0.64 4.74 -8.90
CA SER A 14 -0.27 5.87 -8.75
C SER A 14 -1.03 5.76 -7.43
N LYS A 15 -1.06 6.84 -6.66
CA LYS A 15 -1.87 6.91 -5.43
C LYS A 15 -3.36 6.79 -5.81
N PRO A 16 -4.13 5.85 -5.23
CA PRO A 16 -5.55 5.71 -5.55
C PRO A 16 -6.34 6.98 -5.24
N LYS A 17 -7.36 7.31 -6.07
CA LYS A 17 -8.15 8.55 -5.92
C LYS A 17 -8.82 8.68 -4.56
N ASN A 18 -9.40 7.60 -4.06
CA ASN A 18 -10.12 7.59 -2.78
C ASN A 18 -9.25 7.07 -1.63
N TYR A 19 -7.92 7.21 -1.74
CA TYR A 19 -6.99 6.75 -0.71
C TYR A 19 -7.22 7.50 0.60
N ILE A 20 -7.44 6.76 1.68
CA ILE A 20 -7.64 7.32 3.02
C ILE A 20 -6.49 6.97 3.99
N GLY A 21 -5.68 5.98 3.63
CA GLY A 21 -4.57 5.56 4.48
C GLY A 21 -3.99 4.22 4.05
N ASN A 22 -2.91 3.82 4.72
CA ASN A 22 -2.30 2.52 4.52
C ASN A 22 -2.03 1.84 5.87
N LYS A 23 -1.79 0.54 5.80
CA LYS A 23 -1.19 -0.23 6.87
C LYS A 23 0.03 -0.92 6.32
N ILE A 24 1.20 -0.57 6.84
CA ILE A 24 2.48 -1.18 6.50
C ILE A 24 2.86 -2.10 7.65
N VAL A 25 3.11 -3.37 7.34
CA VAL A 25 3.53 -4.38 8.32
C VAL A 25 4.84 -4.96 7.83
N ASN A 26 5.89 -4.90 8.66
CA ASN A 26 7.08 -5.71 8.43
C ASN A 26 6.71 -7.17 8.68
N VAL A 27 6.82 -8.01 7.65
CA VAL A 27 6.48 -9.44 7.76
C VAL A 27 7.70 -10.22 8.23
N TYR A 28 8.85 -9.94 7.63
CA TYR A 28 10.13 -10.55 7.98
C TYR A 28 11.29 -9.77 7.34
N ASP A 29 12.31 -9.43 8.13
CA ASP A 29 13.56 -8.80 7.67
C ASP A 29 13.31 -7.58 6.76
N ASP A 30 13.74 -7.64 5.49
CA ASP A 30 13.56 -6.58 4.50
C ASP A 30 12.20 -6.61 3.79
N LYS A 31 11.26 -7.47 4.21
CA LYS A 31 9.96 -7.68 3.53
C LYS A 31 8.80 -7.05 4.29
N TYR A 32 7.96 -6.37 3.53
CA TYR A 32 6.82 -5.62 4.01
C TYR A 32 5.55 -6.01 3.27
N ARG A 33 4.43 -6.06 4.00
CA ARG A 33 3.10 -6.08 3.42
C ARG A 33 2.47 -4.70 3.60
N ILE A 34 2.02 -4.12 2.49
CA ILE A 34 1.45 -2.78 2.44
C ILE A 34 0.03 -2.91 1.92
N ASN A 35 -0.94 -2.62 2.78
CA ASN A 35 -2.34 -2.56 2.40
C ASN A 35 -2.76 -1.08 2.28
N LEU A 36 -3.29 -0.70 1.12
CA LEU A 36 -3.91 0.60 0.92
C LEU A 36 -5.40 0.50 1.18
N TYR A 37 -5.93 1.44 1.94
CA TYR A 37 -7.35 1.56 2.23
C TYR A 37 -7.91 2.73 1.43
N CYS A 38 -9.05 2.47 0.82
CA CYS A 38 -9.81 3.47 0.11
C CYS A 38 -11.25 3.51 0.62
N GLU A 39 -11.85 4.68 0.48
CA GLU A 39 -13.22 4.93 0.82
C GLU A 39 -14.10 4.90 -0.44
N PHE A 40 -15.26 4.27 -0.34
CA PHE A 40 -16.24 4.18 -1.41
C PHE A 40 -17.62 4.44 -0.84
N GLU A 41 -18.42 5.19 -1.58
CA GLU A 41 -19.84 5.33 -1.30
C GLU A 41 -20.59 4.24 -2.06
N GLU A 42 -21.31 3.39 -1.33
CA GLU A 42 -22.12 2.31 -1.88
C GLU A 42 -23.36 2.16 -1.00
N ASP A 43 -24.54 2.13 -1.61
CA ASP A 43 -25.83 2.05 -0.90
C ASP A 43 -26.05 3.18 0.12
N GLN A 44 -25.63 4.42 -0.21
CA GLN A 44 -25.68 5.59 0.68
C GLN A 44 -24.85 5.43 1.98
N LEU A 45 -23.94 4.45 2.02
CA LEU A 45 -23.04 4.21 3.13
C LEU A 45 -21.59 4.38 2.70
N ILE A 46 -20.80 5.00 3.58
CA ILE A 46 -19.36 5.13 3.42
C ILE A 46 -18.69 3.82 3.85
N LYS A 47 -18.18 3.05 2.88
CA LYS A 47 -17.47 1.79 3.10
C LYS A 47 -15.97 2.00 2.96
N LYS A 48 -15.20 1.47 3.92
CA LYS A 48 -13.73 1.46 3.90
C LYS A 48 -13.25 0.05 3.58
N ARG A 49 -12.49 -0.11 2.50
CA ARG A 49 -11.96 -1.43 2.08
C ARG A 49 -10.54 -1.32 1.55
N ILE A 50 -9.86 -2.47 1.53
CA ILE A 50 -8.53 -2.57 0.91
C ILE A 50 -8.69 -2.42 -0.61
N CYS A 51 -8.05 -1.40 -1.16
CA CYS A 51 -8.01 -1.13 -2.61
C CYS A 51 -6.74 -1.63 -3.28
N GLY A 52 -5.67 -1.84 -2.52
CA GLY A 52 -4.43 -2.43 -3.01
C GLY A 52 -3.69 -3.17 -1.91
N SER A 53 -3.07 -4.30 -2.25
CA SER A 53 -2.20 -5.05 -1.36
C SER A 53 -0.88 -5.34 -2.08
N TYR A 54 0.22 -4.92 -1.49
CA TYR A 54 1.56 -5.06 -2.05
C TYR A 54 2.43 -5.82 -1.06
N PHE A 55 3.05 -6.89 -1.54
CA PHE A 55 4.17 -7.52 -0.86
C PHE A 55 5.45 -7.01 -1.50
N ALA A 56 6.29 -6.37 -0.71
CA ALA A 56 7.45 -5.63 -1.20
C ALA A 56 8.69 -5.93 -0.37
N ARG A 57 9.86 -5.73 -0.98
CA ARG A 57 11.17 -5.93 -0.38
C ARG A 57 11.97 -4.64 -0.43
N LEU A 58 12.47 -4.19 0.71
CA LEU A 58 13.30 -3.01 0.84
C LEU A 58 14.76 -3.38 0.51
N VAL A 59 15.17 -3.20 -0.75
CA VAL A 59 16.52 -3.54 -1.21
C VAL A 59 17.59 -2.72 -0.50
N ASN A 60 17.29 -1.44 -0.27
CA ASN A 60 18.11 -0.52 0.51
C ASN A 60 17.23 0.65 0.97
N LYS A 61 17.80 1.62 1.69
CA LYS A 61 17.08 2.81 2.18
C LYS A 61 16.40 3.64 1.08
N SER A 62 16.71 3.44 -0.20
CA SER A 62 16.20 4.27 -1.31
C SER A 62 15.43 3.48 -2.38
N LYS A 63 15.34 2.15 -2.26
CA LYS A 63 14.73 1.29 -3.28
C LYS A 63 13.84 0.23 -2.66
N LEU A 64 12.60 0.16 -3.14
CA LEU A 64 11.62 -0.85 -2.80
C LEU A 64 11.30 -1.67 -4.05
N ASP A 65 11.41 -2.99 -4.00
CA ASP A 65 11.00 -3.89 -5.08
C ASP A 65 9.62 -4.48 -4.74
N ILE A 66 8.61 -4.32 -5.60
CA ILE A 66 7.31 -4.97 -5.42
C ILE A 66 7.42 -6.42 -5.90
N ILE A 67 7.28 -7.40 -5.00
CA ILE A 67 7.34 -8.84 -5.31
C ILE A 67 5.99 -9.33 -5.81
N HIS A 68 4.91 -8.90 -5.15
CA HIS A 68 3.55 -9.28 -5.52
C HIS A 68 2.62 -8.10 -5.29
N SER A 69 1.68 -7.91 -6.21
CA SER A 69 0.63 -6.90 -6.12
C SER A 69 -0.73 -7.51 -6.40
N SER A 70 -1.73 -7.05 -5.65
CA SER A 70 -3.14 -7.27 -5.94
C SER A 70 -3.82 -5.91 -5.88
N ASN A 71 -4.16 -5.39 -7.06
CA ASN A 71 -4.93 -4.17 -7.20
C ASN A 71 -6.40 -4.56 -7.37
N LYS A 72 -7.27 -4.04 -6.52
CA LYS A 72 -8.72 -4.28 -6.60
C LYS A 72 -9.48 -3.10 -7.21
N VAL A 73 -8.75 -2.07 -7.66
CA VAL A 73 -9.28 -0.79 -8.15
C VAL A 73 -8.47 -0.36 -9.35
#